data_AF-A0A5C5UUY9-F1
#
_entry.id   AF-A0A5C5UUY9-F1
#
_cell.length_a   1.000
_cell.length_b   1.000
_cell.length_c   1.000
_cell.angle_alpha   90.00
_cell.angle_beta   90.00
_cell.angle_gamma   90.00
#
_symmetry.space_group_name_H-M   'P 1'
#
loop_
_entity.id
_entity.type
_entity.pdbx_description
1 polymer ?
#
loop_
_entity_poly.entity_id
_entity_poly.type
_entity_poly.pdbx_seq_one_letter_code
_entity_poly.pdbx_strand_id
1 'polypeptide(L)'
;MGLFSMSYRRFSLRALLCLTTVACVGLGWWTYRAREQRSAVRTLTELGANCVYDRRSGTAPGWLLTALGPDYFYGVALVQLNLSPMPPPPRPNLTSGLPLPTMPRGAPLQDHELAAAVQAARSLGSLRSVWLRLPAASAAARADTLAPIFAKIDTLMICREPPGDEQGSSPTGLFGLPERDPAALSLPPLLPNLELLVLEACELNPADLRQIASCDQLAQLDLYRCAVRCNNLNRLAGAMSLQNLHLLNMDWVELPYNSNGDLMGKQFLKPSDLAARAGREQFFPADRNQRLRELLPGVATLHQYVVDDYVIQSIPLAPSR
;
A
#
# COMPACT_ATOMS: atom_id res chain seq x y z
N MET A 1 2.41 -31.87 50.56
CA MET A 1 3.77 -31.29 50.65
C MET A 1 4.77 -32.29 50.08
N GLY A 2 4.94 -32.33 48.76
CA GLY A 2 5.99 -33.09 48.10
C GLY A 2 7.05 -32.12 47.62
N LEU A 3 8.15 -32.03 48.37
CA LEU A 3 9.33 -31.23 48.06
C LEU A 3 9.95 -31.77 46.76
N PHE A 4 9.98 -30.94 45.71
CA PHE A 4 10.73 -31.22 44.48
C PHE A 4 12.22 -31.36 44.81
N SER A 5 12.69 -32.61 44.93
CA SER A 5 14.10 -32.96 44.90
C SER A 5 14.65 -32.66 43.50
N MET A 6 15.03 -31.40 43.26
CA MET A 6 15.82 -31.03 42.10
C MET A 6 17.22 -31.61 42.27
N SER A 7 17.42 -32.82 41.74
CA SER A 7 18.73 -33.44 41.57
C SER A 7 19.63 -32.49 40.78
N TYR A 8 20.57 -31.86 41.48
CA TYR A 8 21.58 -30.94 40.96
C TYR A 8 22.42 -31.66 39.89
N ARG A 9 22.11 -31.46 38.61
CA ARG A 9 22.98 -31.91 37.52
C ARG A 9 24.28 -31.13 37.63
N ARG A 10 25.40 -31.82 37.89
CA ARG A 10 26.74 -31.23 37.84
C ARG A 10 27.05 -30.80 36.41
N PHE A 11 26.68 -29.57 36.06
CA PHE A 11 27.10 -28.97 34.79
C PHE A 11 28.62 -28.85 34.81
N SER A 12 29.28 -29.53 33.87
CA SER A 12 30.72 -29.39 33.66
C SER A 12 31.02 -27.93 33.32
N LEU A 13 32.05 -27.35 33.95
CA LEU A 13 32.54 -25.99 33.66
C LEU A 13 32.71 -25.75 32.16
N ARG A 14 33.13 -26.78 31.42
CA ARG A 14 33.29 -26.74 29.96
C ARG A 14 31.97 -26.47 29.25
N ALA A 15 30.89 -27.12 29.66
CA ALA A 15 29.56 -26.92 29.08
C ALA A 15 29.04 -25.50 29.35
N LEU A 16 29.29 -24.96 30.55
CA LEU A 16 28.93 -23.59 30.88
C LEU A 16 29.68 -22.59 29.98
N LEU A 17 30.99 -22.76 29.81
CA LEU A 17 31.80 -21.88 28.94
C LEU A 17 31.34 -21.95 27.48
N CYS A 18 31.04 -23.15 26.96
CA CYS A 18 30.49 -23.31 25.62
C CYS A 18 29.14 -22.60 25.48
N LEU A 19 28.23 -22.77 26.43
CA LEU A 19 26.91 -22.14 26.41
C LEU A 19 27.02 -20.61 26.45
N THR A 20 27.84 -20.07 27.35
CA THR A 20 28.10 -18.63 27.44
C THR A 20 28.65 -18.08 26.12
N THR A 21 29.57 -18.80 25.48
CA THR A 21 30.15 -18.39 24.20
C THR A 21 29.08 -18.32 23.11
N VAL A 22 28.23 -19.35 23.01
CA VAL A 22 27.10 -19.37 22.05
C VAL A 22 26.12 -18.23 22.32
N ALA A 23 25.81 -17.97 23.59
CA ALA A 23 24.94 -16.86 23.98
C ALA A 23 25.55 -15.49 23.59
N CYS A 24 26.84 -15.28 23.82
CA CYS A 24 27.55 -14.06 23.42
C CYS A 24 27.54 -13.84 21.90
N VAL A 25 27.78 -14.89 21.12
CA VAL A 25 27.74 -14.83 19.65
C VAL A 25 26.32 -14.54 19.16
N GLY A 26 25.31 -15.21 19.72
CA GLY A 26 23.91 -14.96 19.41
C GLY A 26 23.48 -13.52 19.71
N LEU A 27 23.87 -12.99 20.88
CA LEU A 27 23.64 -11.59 21.24
C LEU A 27 24.38 -10.62 20.32
N GLY A 28 25.63 -10.92 19.94
CA GLY A 28 26.40 -10.12 19.00
C GLY A 28 25.74 -10.03 17.63
N TRP A 29 25.27 -11.14 17.10
CA TRP A 29 24.54 -11.18 15.83
C TRP A 29 23.19 -10.44 15.91
N TRP A 30 22.42 -10.65 16.98
CA TRP A 30 21.14 -9.97 17.20
C TRP A 30 21.31 -8.44 17.30
N THR A 31 22.30 -7.98 18.08
CA THR A 31 22.60 -6.55 18.22
C THR A 31 23.11 -5.93 16.92
N TYR A 32 23.89 -6.65 16.12
CA TYR A 32 24.31 -6.21 14.80
C TYR A 32 23.10 -5.99 13.88
N ARG A 33 22.19 -6.97 13.80
CA ARG A 33 20.98 -6.86 12.96
C ARG A 33 20.08 -5.71 13.38
N ALA A 34 19.88 -5.53 14.68
CA ALA A 34 19.09 -4.42 15.21
C ALA A 34 19.69 -3.04 14.89
N ARG A 35 21.03 -2.92 14.89
CA ARG A 35 21.72 -1.68 14.48
C ARG A 35 21.53 -1.40 12.99
N GLU A 36 21.64 -2.42 12.16
CA GLU A 36 21.41 -2.30 10.72
C GLU A 36 19.97 -1.84 10.42
N GLN A 37 18.98 -2.48 11.07
CA GLN A 37 17.57 -2.09 10.96
C GLN A 37 17.35 -0.65 11.45
N ARG A 38 17.90 -0.27 12.60
CA ARG A 38 17.78 1.10 13.14
C ARG A 38 18.41 2.13 12.22
N SER A 39 19.54 1.82 11.59
CA SER A 39 20.17 2.69 10.59
C SER A 39 19.27 2.87 9.37
N ALA A 40 18.68 1.77 8.88
CA ALA A 40 17.77 1.80 7.75
C ALA A 40 16.50 2.61 8.05
N VAL A 41 15.87 2.36 9.20
CA VAL A 41 14.67 3.11 9.65
C VAL A 41 14.99 4.59 9.81
N ARG A 42 16.15 4.94 10.38
CA ARG A 42 16.57 6.35 10.50
C ARG A 42 16.68 7.00 9.13
N THR A 43 17.37 6.38 8.18
CA THR A 43 17.49 6.92 6.81
C THR A 43 16.12 7.07 6.13
N LEU A 44 15.24 6.08 6.27
CA LEU A 44 13.89 6.16 5.73
C LEU A 44 13.07 7.28 6.40
N THR A 45 13.19 7.44 7.71
CA THR A 45 12.50 8.50 8.47
C THR A 45 12.99 9.89 8.09
N GLU A 46 14.31 10.05 7.89
CA GLU A 46 14.93 11.29 7.38
C GLU A 46 14.39 11.66 5.99
N LEU A 47 13.99 10.67 5.20
CA LEU A 47 13.36 10.84 3.89
C LEU A 47 11.83 11.02 3.96
N GLY A 48 11.27 11.20 5.16
CA GLY A 48 9.84 11.39 5.38
C GLY A 48 9.02 10.09 5.31
N ALA A 49 9.67 8.93 5.32
CA ALA A 49 8.97 7.66 5.38
C ALA A 49 8.45 7.39 6.80
N ASN A 50 7.28 6.80 6.90
CA ASN A 50 6.72 6.27 8.14
C ASN A 50 6.92 4.76 8.20
N CYS A 51 7.68 4.26 9.17
CA CYS A 51 7.90 2.84 9.37
C CYS A 51 6.93 2.28 10.41
N VAL A 52 6.17 1.25 10.03
CA VAL A 52 5.24 0.54 10.90
C VAL A 52 5.81 -0.83 11.25
N TYR A 53 5.87 -1.10 12.55
CA TYR A 53 6.45 -2.32 13.11
C TYR A 53 5.40 -3.42 13.31
N ASP A 54 5.79 -4.68 13.04
CA ASP A 54 4.95 -5.83 13.39
C ASP A 54 4.99 -6.08 14.90
N ARG A 55 3.98 -5.60 15.62
CA ARG A 55 3.87 -5.83 17.07
C ARG A 55 3.41 -7.24 17.42
N ARG A 56 2.99 -8.07 16.45
CA ARG A 56 2.53 -9.44 16.71
C ARG A 56 3.70 -10.41 16.90
N SER A 57 4.88 -10.08 16.38
CA SER A 57 6.05 -10.98 16.38
C SER A 57 6.74 -11.10 17.74
N GLY A 58 6.37 -10.32 18.76
CA GLY A 58 6.96 -10.45 20.09
C GLY A 58 6.35 -9.54 21.15
N THR A 59 6.49 -9.91 22.42
CA THR A 59 6.15 -9.07 23.56
C THR A 59 7.41 -8.77 24.34
N ALA A 60 7.99 -7.58 24.11
CA ALA A 60 9.07 -7.08 24.95
C ALA A 60 8.48 -6.29 26.13
N PRO A 61 9.06 -6.39 27.34
CA PRO A 61 8.66 -5.55 28.46
C PRO A 61 8.81 -4.07 28.11
N GLY A 62 7.90 -3.22 28.59
CA GLY A 62 7.89 -1.78 28.29
C GLY A 62 9.22 -1.09 28.61
N TRP A 63 9.83 -1.40 29.76
CA TRP A 63 11.13 -0.84 30.16
C TRP A 63 12.24 -1.13 29.15
N LEU A 64 12.21 -2.30 28.51
CA LEU A 64 13.22 -2.74 27.56
C LEU A 64 13.02 -2.09 26.19
N LEU A 65 11.75 -1.91 25.78
CA LEU A 65 11.39 -1.12 24.61
C LEU A 65 11.82 0.34 24.76
N THR A 66 11.65 0.93 25.95
CA THR A 66 12.10 2.30 26.23
C THR A 66 13.62 2.42 26.17
N ALA A 67 14.36 1.42 26.68
CA ALA A 67 15.81 1.46 26.74
C ALA A 67 16.49 1.26 25.37
N LEU A 68 16.04 0.29 24.58
CA LEU A 68 16.70 -0.11 23.32
C LEU A 68 15.99 0.40 22.06
N GLY A 69 14.69 0.69 22.17
CA GLY A 69 13.83 1.08 21.06
C GLY A 69 13.09 -0.10 20.41
N PRO A 70 12.03 0.19 19.63
CA PRO A 70 11.23 -0.84 18.97
C PRO A 70 12.01 -1.62 17.89
N ASP A 71 13.04 -1.03 17.29
CA ASP A 71 13.86 -1.65 16.22
C ASP A 71 14.56 -2.94 16.64
N TYR A 72 14.81 -3.13 17.94
CA TYR A 72 15.46 -4.33 18.47
C TYR A 72 14.51 -5.52 18.58
N PHE A 73 13.21 -5.26 18.73
CA PHE A 73 12.22 -6.28 19.11
C PHE A 73 11.21 -6.56 18.02
N TYR A 74 10.95 -5.59 17.15
CA TYR A 74 9.95 -5.68 16.12
C TYR A 74 10.59 -5.54 14.75
N GLY A 75 10.23 -6.45 13.83
CA GLY A 75 10.54 -6.27 12.42
C GLY A 75 9.71 -5.12 11.85
N VAL A 76 10.27 -4.38 10.90
CA VAL A 76 9.49 -3.43 10.11
C VAL A 76 8.57 -4.23 9.18
N ALA A 77 7.26 -4.11 9.39
CA ALA A 77 6.26 -4.78 8.57
C ALA A 77 6.02 -4.04 7.26
N LEU A 78 6.03 -2.71 7.38
CA LEU A 78 5.46 -1.81 6.39
C LEU A 78 6.19 -0.46 6.45
N VAL A 79 6.61 0.03 5.28
CA VAL A 79 7.23 1.35 5.12
C VAL A 79 6.36 2.18 4.21
N GLN A 80 5.86 3.31 4.70
CA GLN A 80 5.08 4.29 3.93
C GLN A 80 5.98 5.44 3.53
N LEU A 81 6.37 5.48 2.26
CA LEU A 81 7.08 6.60 1.67
C LEU A 81 6.05 7.65 1.26
N ASN A 82 5.90 8.68 2.08
CA ASN A 82 5.14 9.86 1.72
C ASN A 82 6.07 10.82 0.97
N LEU A 83 6.07 10.73 -0.37
CA LEU A 83 6.85 11.64 -1.21
C LEU A 83 6.14 12.99 -1.42
N SER A 84 4.97 13.16 -0.81
CA SER A 84 4.29 14.46 -0.77
C SER A 84 5.03 15.34 0.24
N PRO A 85 5.44 16.57 -0.13
CA PRO A 85 6.09 17.48 0.78
C PRO A 85 5.12 17.79 1.92
N MET A 86 5.36 17.18 3.09
CA MET A 86 4.53 17.41 4.26
C MET A 86 4.54 18.91 4.55
N PRO A 87 3.37 19.58 4.62
CA PRO A 87 3.33 20.96 5.06
C PRO A 87 3.93 20.99 6.48
N PRO A 88 4.80 21.97 6.78
CA PRO A 88 5.46 22.03 8.08
C PRO A 88 4.40 21.99 9.18
N PRO A 89 4.67 21.32 10.31
CA PRO A 89 3.71 21.29 11.41
C PRO A 89 3.32 22.72 11.75
N PRO A 90 2.02 22.99 12.01
CA PRO A 90 1.55 24.33 12.35
C PRO A 90 2.44 24.85 13.47
N ARG A 91 3.12 25.97 13.21
CA ARG A 91 4.05 26.55 14.17
C ARG A 91 3.29 26.70 15.49
N PRO A 92 3.77 26.14 16.61
CA PRO A 92 3.23 26.54 17.90
C PRO A 92 3.36 28.05 17.95
N ASN A 93 2.28 28.76 18.29
CA ASN A 93 2.25 30.22 18.39
C ASN A 93 3.26 30.68 19.45
N LEU A 94 4.53 30.80 19.05
CA LEU A 94 5.63 31.24 19.88
C LEU A 94 5.92 32.68 19.48
N THR A 95 5.31 33.60 20.23
CA THR A 95 5.49 35.06 20.14
C THR A 95 6.90 35.53 20.56
N SER A 96 7.83 34.62 20.83
CA SER A 96 9.20 34.93 21.26
C SER A 96 10.12 35.04 20.05
N GLY A 97 10.59 36.26 19.75
CA GLY A 97 11.40 36.66 18.60
C GLY A 97 12.83 36.09 18.52
N LEU A 98 12.99 34.78 18.65
CA LEU A 98 14.22 34.07 18.32
C LEU A 98 14.20 33.66 16.84
N PRO A 99 15.20 34.03 16.02
CA PRO A 99 15.32 33.52 14.66
C PRO A 99 15.59 32.02 14.73
N LEU A 100 14.55 31.22 14.48
CA LEU A 100 14.67 29.76 14.38
C LEU A 100 15.39 29.39 13.08
N PRO A 101 16.22 28.33 13.11
CA PRO A 101 16.82 27.77 11.89
C PRO A 101 15.69 27.36 10.94
N THR A 102 15.71 27.90 9.73
CA THR A 102 14.81 27.52 8.65
C THR A 102 15.06 26.06 8.29
N MET A 103 14.13 25.17 8.66
CA MET A 103 14.10 23.82 8.10
C MET A 103 13.88 23.94 6.58
N PRO A 104 14.69 23.25 5.75
CA PRO A 104 14.55 23.30 4.30
C PRO A 104 13.15 22.82 3.88
N ARG A 105 12.52 23.62 3.03
CA ARG A 105 11.26 23.32 2.34
C ARG A 105 11.35 21.93 1.71
N GLY A 106 10.28 21.12 1.78
CA GLY A 106 10.22 19.79 1.17
C GLY A 106 10.45 19.86 -0.34
N ALA A 107 11.72 19.80 -0.74
CA ALA A 107 12.12 19.70 -2.13
C ALA A 107 11.71 18.30 -2.62
N PRO A 108 11.34 18.16 -3.91
CA PRO A 108 11.11 16.84 -4.48
C PRO A 108 12.35 15.97 -4.23
N LEU A 109 12.12 14.78 -3.66
CA LEU A 109 13.18 13.84 -3.31
C LEU A 109 14.12 13.67 -4.49
N GLN A 110 15.42 13.93 -4.35
CA GLN A 110 16.37 13.78 -5.45
C GLN A 110 16.64 12.30 -5.72
N ASP A 111 17.12 11.97 -6.92
CA ASP A 111 17.34 10.55 -7.31
C ASP A 111 18.33 9.82 -6.38
N HIS A 112 19.31 10.55 -5.84
CA HIS A 112 20.27 9.99 -4.87
C HIS A 112 19.64 9.70 -3.51
N GLU A 113 18.67 10.51 -3.07
CA GLU A 113 17.89 10.28 -1.85
C GLU A 113 16.96 9.09 -2.01
N LEU A 114 16.37 8.95 -3.20
CA LEU A 114 15.57 7.78 -3.55
C LEU A 114 16.44 6.51 -3.55
N ALA A 115 17.63 6.55 -4.15
CA ALA A 115 18.58 5.44 -4.12
C ALA A 115 19.04 5.10 -2.69
N ALA A 116 19.16 6.08 -1.80
CA ALA A 116 19.43 5.85 -0.38
C ALA A 116 18.26 5.18 0.34
N ALA A 117 17.01 5.62 0.10
CA ALA A 117 15.80 4.96 0.59
C ALA A 117 15.72 3.51 0.09
N VAL A 118 16.01 3.28 -1.19
CA VAL A 118 16.05 1.97 -1.83
C VAL A 118 17.03 1.05 -1.10
N GLN A 119 18.24 1.54 -0.87
CA GLN A 119 19.30 0.76 -0.23
C GLN A 119 18.98 0.50 1.26
N ALA A 120 18.38 1.46 1.95
CA ALA A 120 17.92 1.30 3.33
C ALA A 120 16.78 0.28 3.43
N ALA A 121 15.79 0.32 2.53
CA ALA A 121 14.71 -0.65 2.50
C ALA A 121 15.22 -2.08 2.24
N ARG A 122 16.29 -2.23 1.45
CA ARG A 122 16.91 -3.53 1.15
C ARG A 122 17.62 -4.17 2.34
N SER A 123 18.15 -3.39 3.28
CA SER A 123 18.78 -3.93 4.48
C SER A 123 17.75 -4.34 5.55
N LEU A 124 16.48 -3.94 5.39
CA LEU A 124 15.36 -4.47 6.17
C LEU A 124 15.05 -5.90 5.71
N GLY A 125 15.78 -6.88 6.23
CA GLY A 125 15.63 -8.29 5.87
C GLY A 125 14.27 -8.94 6.20
N SER A 126 13.29 -8.18 6.70
CA SER A 126 11.93 -8.62 7.00
C SER A 126 10.84 -7.80 6.30
N LEU A 127 11.21 -6.93 5.36
CA LEU A 127 10.27 -6.00 4.74
C LEU A 127 9.27 -6.78 3.87
N ARG A 128 8.02 -6.87 4.33
CA ARG A 128 6.95 -7.55 3.58
C ARG A 128 6.23 -6.62 2.63
N SER A 129 6.03 -5.37 3.07
CA SER A 129 5.22 -4.40 2.34
C SER A 129 5.86 -3.02 2.21
N VAL A 130 5.72 -2.41 1.04
CA VAL A 130 6.15 -1.04 0.76
C VAL A 130 4.98 -0.25 0.19
N TRP A 131 4.70 0.88 0.83
CA TRP A 131 3.67 1.81 0.44
C TRP A 131 4.34 3.03 -0.18
N LEU A 132 4.11 3.24 -1.46
CA LEU A 132 4.62 4.35 -2.23
C LEU A 132 3.49 5.33 -2.49
N ARG A 133 3.54 6.51 -1.87
CA ARG A 133 2.68 7.61 -2.24
C ARG A 133 3.43 8.49 -3.23
N LEU A 134 3.13 8.36 -4.51
CA LEU A 134 3.81 9.07 -5.61
C LEU A 134 2.91 10.19 -6.15
N PRO A 135 3.42 11.43 -6.31
CA PRO A 135 2.73 12.42 -7.12
C PRO A 135 2.71 11.98 -8.59
N ALA A 136 1.61 12.28 -9.29
CA ALA A 136 1.32 11.88 -10.67
C ALA A 136 2.50 12.04 -11.64
N ALA A 137 3.22 13.16 -11.54
CA ALA A 137 4.29 13.53 -12.46
C ALA A 137 5.61 12.76 -12.22
N SER A 138 5.78 12.09 -11.08
CA SER A 138 7.08 11.53 -10.65
C SER A 138 7.17 10.01 -10.75
N ALA A 139 6.06 9.30 -10.96
CA ALA A 139 6.05 7.83 -10.99
C ALA A 139 6.79 7.27 -12.22
N ALA A 140 6.47 7.76 -13.42
CA ALA A 140 7.06 7.25 -14.66
C ALA A 140 8.57 7.55 -14.78
N ALA A 141 9.01 8.71 -14.28
CA ALA A 141 10.41 9.14 -14.37
C ALA A 141 11.35 8.36 -13.42
N ARG A 142 10.81 7.61 -12.45
CA ARG A 142 11.58 7.00 -11.35
C ARG A 142 11.48 5.48 -11.28
N ALA A 143 10.89 4.86 -12.30
CA ALA A 143 10.68 3.42 -12.38
C ALA A 143 12.00 2.63 -12.28
N ASP A 144 13.05 3.08 -13.00
CA ASP A 144 14.36 2.41 -13.01
C ASP A 144 15.07 2.46 -11.64
N THR A 145 14.91 3.56 -10.91
CA THR A 145 15.50 3.72 -9.57
C THR A 145 14.84 2.84 -8.52
N LEU A 146 13.55 2.51 -8.70
CA LEU A 146 12.75 1.73 -7.76
C LEU A 146 12.76 0.23 -8.03
N ALA A 147 13.04 -0.19 -9.28
CA ALA A 147 13.18 -1.59 -9.68
C ALA A 147 14.02 -2.47 -8.73
N PRO A 148 15.15 -1.99 -8.15
CA PRO A 148 15.94 -2.79 -7.22
C PRO A 148 15.23 -3.10 -5.89
N ILE A 149 14.36 -2.22 -5.38
CA ILE A 149 13.58 -2.49 -4.14
C ILE A 149 12.54 -3.56 -4.45
N PHE A 150 11.84 -3.30 -5.54
CA PHE A 150 10.71 -4.05 -6.01
C PHE A 150 11.07 -5.56 -6.11
N ALA A 151 12.28 -5.94 -6.53
CA ALA A 151 12.69 -7.35 -6.68
C ALA A 151 12.56 -8.24 -5.42
N LYS A 152 12.45 -7.66 -4.22
CA LYS A 152 12.34 -8.38 -2.94
C LYS A 152 11.03 -8.11 -2.19
N ILE A 153 10.09 -7.39 -2.79
CA ILE A 153 8.86 -7.00 -2.12
C ILE A 153 7.75 -7.97 -2.48
N ASP A 154 7.14 -8.55 -1.44
CA ASP A 154 5.95 -9.41 -1.58
C ASP A 154 4.67 -8.57 -1.70
N THR A 155 4.66 -7.36 -1.13
CA THR A 155 3.49 -6.45 -1.11
C THR A 155 3.84 -5.01 -1.52
N LEU A 156 3.25 -4.52 -2.61
CA LEU A 156 3.44 -3.16 -3.09
C LEU A 156 2.12 -2.40 -2.99
N MET A 157 2.10 -1.26 -2.30
CA MET A 157 0.99 -0.32 -2.32
C MET A 157 1.38 0.95 -3.05
N ILE A 158 0.57 1.45 -3.97
CA ILE A 158 0.78 2.71 -4.67
C ILE A 158 -0.43 3.60 -4.44
N CYS A 159 -0.23 4.74 -3.77
CA CYS A 159 -1.28 5.74 -3.55
C CYS A 159 -1.02 6.95 -4.45
N ARG A 160 -2.01 7.39 -5.22
CA ARG A 160 -1.94 8.66 -5.96
C ARG A 160 -2.74 9.71 -5.20
N GLU A 161 -2.10 10.81 -4.83
CA GLU A 161 -2.80 11.92 -4.19
C GLU A 161 -3.69 12.63 -5.23
N PRO A 162 -4.98 12.87 -4.94
CA PRO A 162 -5.78 13.74 -5.81
C PRO A 162 -5.09 15.12 -5.86
N PRO A 163 -5.09 15.80 -7.03
CA PRO A 163 -4.55 17.16 -7.10
C PRO A 163 -5.25 17.99 -6.02
N GLY A 164 -4.46 18.53 -5.09
CA GLY A 164 -5.02 19.37 -4.04
C GLY A 164 -5.67 20.58 -4.69
N ASP A 165 -6.95 20.79 -4.42
CA ASP A 165 -7.63 22.03 -4.77
C ASP A 165 -6.91 23.16 -4.03
N GLU A 166 -5.99 23.84 -4.72
CA GLU A 166 -5.33 25.01 -4.16
C GLU A 166 -6.42 26.01 -3.77
N GLN A 167 -6.45 26.30 -2.47
CA GLN A 167 -7.43 27.09 -1.76
C GLN A 167 -7.77 28.38 -2.52
N GLY A 168 -9.05 28.57 -2.88
CA GLY A 168 -9.59 29.93 -3.07
C GLY A 168 -10.56 30.18 -4.22
N SER A 169 -10.91 29.21 -5.07
CA SER A 169 -11.88 29.44 -6.15
C SER A 169 -13.13 28.58 -5.95
N SER A 170 -14.29 29.24 -5.80
CA SER A 170 -15.60 28.60 -5.60
C SER A 170 -15.87 27.48 -6.64
N PRO A 171 -16.30 26.27 -6.23
CA PRO A 171 -16.46 25.14 -7.12
C PRO A 171 -17.81 25.23 -7.84
N THR A 172 -17.85 25.95 -8.97
CA THR A 172 -18.97 25.83 -9.92
C THR A 172 -18.47 25.04 -11.14
N GLY A 173 -18.29 23.73 -10.93
CA GLY A 173 -17.76 22.82 -11.94
C GLY A 173 -17.74 21.36 -11.48
N LEU A 174 -18.80 20.90 -10.80
CA LEU A 174 -18.92 19.49 -10.43
C LEU A 174 -19.03 18.64 -11.71
N PHE A 175 -18.01 17.82 -11.94
CA PHE A 175 -17.81 16.86 -13.04
C PHE A 175 -17.28 17.38 -14.38
N GLY A 176 -16.61 18.53 -14.37
CA GLY A 176 -15.54 18.77 -15.34
C GLY A 176 -14.22 18.27 -14.77
N LEU A 177 -14.01 16.94 -14.72
CA LEU A 177 -12.65 16.45 -14.53
C LEU A 177 -11.84 17.06 -15.69
N PRO A 178 -10.84 17.93 -15.42
CA PRO A 178 -10.01 18.47 -16.49
C PRO A 178 -9.48 17.27 -17.27
N GLU A 179 -9.55 17.34 -18.59
CA GLU A 179 -9.04 16.33 -19.52
C GLU A 179 -7.63 15.94 -19.05
N ARG A 180 -7.59 14.83 -18.32
CA ARG A 180 -6.49 14.50 -17.42
C ARG A 180 -5.44 13.88 -18.30
N ASP A 181 -4.25 14.46 -18.36
CA ASP A 181 -3.16 13.89 -19.13
C ASP A 181 -2.94 12.43 -18.68
N PRO A 182 -3.25 11.43 -19.53
CA PRO A 182 -3.26 10.03 -19.15
C PRO A 182 -1.83 9.52 -19.20
N ALA A 183 -0.94 10.15 -18.41
CA ALA A 183 0.38 9.61 -18.16
C ALA A 183 0.17 8.21 -17.58
N ALA A 184 0.43 7.21 -18.44
CA ALA A 184 0.28 5.82 -18.08
C ALA A 184 1.06 5.57 -16.80
N LEU A 185 0.51 4.73 -15.92
CA LEU A 185 1.29 4.15 -14.85
C LEU A 185 2.27 3.20 -15.55
N SER A 186 3.39 3.76 -16.04
CA SER A 186 4.56 3.01 -16.47
C SER A 186 5.15 2.36 -15.23
N LEU A 187 4.47 1.34 -14.73
CA LEU A 187 5.05 0.45 -13.74
C LEU A 187 6.31 -0.11 -14.41
N PRO A 188 7.46 -0.14 -13.73
CA PRO A 188 8.59 -0.91 -14.26
C PRO A 188 8.14 -2.35 -14.51
N PRO A 189 8.77 -3.09 -15.45
CA PRO A 189 8.46 -4.50 -15.69
C PRO A 189 8.34 -5.22 -14.35
N LEU A 190 7.11 -5.62 -14.05
CA LEU A 190 6.69 -5.85 -12.69
C LEU A 190 7.32 -7.10 -12.10
N LEU A 191 7.25 -7.12 -10.79
CA LEU A 191 8.04 -7.94 -9.91
C LEU A 191 7.68 -9.40 -9.95
N PRO A 192 8.67 -10.28 -10.21
CA PRO A 192 8.40 -11.71 -10.39
C PRO A 192 7.85 -12.38 -9.13
N ASN A 193 7.97 -11.75 -7.95
CA ASN A 193 7.56 -12.30 -6.65
C ASN A 193 6.46 -11.50 -5.96
N LEU A 194 5.79 -10.57 -6.65
CA LEU A 194 4.78 -9.73 -6.00
C LEU A 194 3.52 -10.54 -5.75
N GLU A 195 3.15 -10.75 -4.49
CA GLU A 195 1.95 -11.50 -4.10
C GLU A 195 0.74 -10.59 -3.88
N LEU A 196 0.94 -9.37 -3.37
CA LEU A 196 -0.12 -8.40 -3.08
C LEU A 196 0.20 -7.03 -3.68
N LEU A 197 -0.70 -6.52 -4.53
CA LEU A 197 -0.63 -5.17 -5.08
C LEU A 197 -1.85 -4.37 -4.61
N VAL A 198 -1.62 -3.24 -3.96
CA VAL A 198 -2.68 -2.32 -3.53
C VAL A 198 -2.53 -1.01 -4.28
N LEU A 199 -3.52 -0.61 -5.05
CA LEU A 199 -3.54 0.64 -5.79
C LEU A 199 -4.64 1.51 -5.20
N GLU A 200 -4.27 2.67 -4.67
CA GLU A 200 -5.19 3.62 -4.07
C GLU A 200 -5.32 4.88 -4.93
N ALA A 201 -6.56 5.23 -5.27
CA ALA A 201 -6.91 6.46 -5.99
C ALA A 201 -6.18 6.61 -7.34
N CYS A 202 -5.82 5.49 -7.97
CA CYS A 202 -5.18 5.48 -9.29
C CYS A 202 -6.22 5.47 -10.41
N GLU A 203 -5.88 6.13 -11.52
CA GLU A 203 -6.63 5.99 -12.77
C GLU A 203 -5.90 4.97 -13.62
N LEU A 204 -6.51 3.79 -13.80
CA LEU A 204 -5.87 2.67 -14.48
C LEU A 204 -6.37 2.57 -15.92
N ASN A 205 -5.44 2.73 -16.85
CA ASN A 205 -5.71 2.55 -18.26
C ASN A 205 -5.61 1.04 -18.64
N PRO A 206 -5.99 0.66 -19.88
CA PRO A 206 -5.92 -0.74 -20.31
C PRO A 206 -4.50 -1.33 -20.38
N ALA A 207 -3.48 -0.49 -20.59
CA ALA A 207 -2.08 -0.94 -20.64
C ALA A 207 -1.57 -1.28 -19.24
N ASP A 208 -1.89 -0.44 -18.24
CA ASP A 208 -1.53 -0.65 -16.83
C ASP A 208 -2.08 -2.01 -16.34
N LEU A 209 -3.35 -2.31 -16.65
CA LEU A 209 -3.97 -3.59 -16.25
C LEU A 209 -3.38 -4.81 -16.96
N ARG A 210 -2.95 -4.68 -18.23
CA ARG A 210 -2.24 -5.77 -18.92
C ARG A 210 -0.89 -6.05 -18.26
N GLN A 211 -0.23 -5.00 -17.79
CA GLN A 211 1.04 -5.13 -17.11
C GLN A 211 0.89 -5.72 -15.71
N ILE A 212 -0.16 -5.33 -14.98
CA ILE A 212 -0.52 -5.99 -13.71
C ILE A 212 -0.84 -7.47 -13.96
N ALA A 213 -1.53 -7.78 -15.06
CA ALA A 213 -1.87 -9.15 -15.43
C ALA A 213 -0.66 -10.02 -15.83
N SER A 214 0.49 -9.44 -16.18
CA SER A 214 1.72 -10.18 -16.44
C SER A 214 2.48 -10.56 -15.16
N CYS A 215 1.94 -10.27 -13.98
CA CYS A 215 2.55 -10.64 -12.70
C CYS A 215 2.15 -12.08 -12.33
N ASP A 216 2.99 -13.04 -12.68
CA ASP A 216 2.70 -14.48 -12.51
C ASP A 216 2.51 -14.93 -11.05
N GLN A 217 2.98 -14.15 -10.06
CA GLN A 217 2.83 -14.48 -8.63
C GLN A 217 1.76 -13.63 -7.92
N LEU A 218 1.08 -12.72 -8.62
CA LEU A 218 0.15 -11.80 -7.98
C LEU A 218 -1.11 -12.55 -7.53
N ALA A 219 -1.19 -12.80 -6.23
CA ALA A 219 -2.29 -13.51 -5.60
C ALA A 219 -3.43 -12.57 -5.18
N GLN A 220 -3.12 -11.30 -4.87
CA GLN A 220 -4.08 -10.34 -4.35
C GLN A 220 -3.90 -8.98 -5.03
N LEU A 221 -4.99 -8.41 -5.55
CA LEU A 221 -5.02 -7.07 -6.13
C LEU A 221 -6.13 -6.27 -5.46
N ASP A 222 -5.77 -5.12 -4.89
CA ASP A 222 -6.70 -4.17 -4.31
C ASP A 222 -6.70 -2.87 -5.11
N LEU A 223 -7.88 -2.47 -5.60
CA LEU A 223 -8.09 -1.29 -6.44
C LEU A 223 -8.91 -0.24 -5.67
N TYR A 224 -8.52 0.05 -4.43
CA TYR A 224 -9.16 1.02 -3.55
C TYR A 224 -9.29 2.40 -4.18
N ARG A 225 -10.51 2.90 -4.35
CA ARG A 225 -10.80 4.22 -4.96
C ARG A 225 -10.20 4.40 -6.36
N CYS A 226 -9.85 3.32 -7.05
CA CYS A 226 -9.29 3.43 -8.39
C CYS A 226 -10.41 3.68 -9.40
N ALA A 227 -10.13 4.55 -10.37
CA ALA A 227 -11.00 4.74 -11.53
C ALA A 227 -10.67 3.67 -12.57
N VAL A 228 -11.47 2.60 -12.60
CA VAL A 228 -11.31 1.50 -13.56
C VAL A 228 -12.61 1.29 -14.32
N ARG A 229 -12.55 1.33 -15.65
CA ARG A 229 -13.71 1.03 -16.50
C ARG A 229 -13.93 -0.48 -16.57
N CYS A 230 -15.18 -0.92 -16.51
CA CYS A 230 -15.54 -2.35 -16.51
C CYS A 230 -15.01 -3.10 -17.74
N ASN A 231 -15.00 -2.46 -18.91
CA ASN A 231 -14.47 -3.03 -20.14
C ASN A 231 -12.95 -3.24 -20.13
N ASN A 232 -12.23 -2.65 -19.17
CA ASN A 232 -10.79 -2.83 -19.01
C ASN A 232 -10.47 -3.96 -18.02
N LEU A 233 -11.40 -4.36 -17.15
CA LEU A 233 -11.17 -5.46 -16.20
C LEU A 233 -10.93 -6.81 -16.89
N ASN A 234 -11.46 -7.00 -18.11
CA ASN A 234 -11.15 -8.19 -18.93
C ASN A 234 -9.65 -8.35 -19.23
N ARG A 235 -8.85 -7.29 -19.09
CA ARG A 235 -7.39 -7.36 -19.26
C ARG A 235 -6.71 -8.10 -18.10
N LEU A 236 -7.36 -8.17 -16.94
CA LEU A 236 -6.91 -8.98 -15.81
C LEU A 236 -7.21 -10.48 -15.98
N ALA A 237 -7.97 -10.90 -17.00
CA ALA A 237 -8.26 -12.31 -17.25
C ALA A 237 -7.01 -13.17 -17.52
N GLY A 238 -5.89 -12.54 -17.89
CA GLY A 238 -4.59 -13.22 -18.04
C GLY A 238 -3.83 -13.46 -16.74
N ALA A 239 -4.28 -12.87 -15.62
CA ALA A 239 -3.62 -12.99 -14.31
C ALA A 239 -3.99 -14.34 -13.66
N MET A 240 -3.36 -15.42 -14.11
CA MET A 240 -3.72 -16.80 -13.72
C MET A 240 -3.58 -17.09 -12.22
N SER A 241 -2.74 -16.32 -11.52
CA SER A 241 -2.49 -16.50 -10.09
C SER A 241 -3.36 -15.61 -9.20
N LEU A 242 -4.16 -14.71 -9.78
CA LEU A 242 -4.94 -13.74 -9.01
C LEU A 242 -6.12 -14.41 -8.31
N GLN A 243 -6.02 -14.59 -6.99
CA GLN A 243 -7.03 -15.26 -6.17
C GLN A 243 -8.07 -14.27 -5.62
N ASN A 244 -7.59 -13.11 -5.16
CA ASN A 244 -8.43 -12.11 -4.51
C ASN A 244 -8.36 -10.79 -5.26
N LEU A 245 -9.53 -10.29 -5.69
CA LEU A 245 -9.67 -8.96 -6.25
C LEU A 245 -10.56 -8.13 -5.32
N HIS A 246 -10.03 -7.01 -4.85
CA HIS A 246 -10.76 -6.06 -4.02
C HIS A 246 -11.10 -4.85 -4.87
N LEU A 247 -12.40 -4.65 -5.12
CA LEU A 247 -12.93 -3.49 -5.85
C LEU A 247 -13.65 -2.60 -4.84
N LEU A 248 -12.95 -1.58 -4.39
CA LEU A 248 -13.38 -0.73 -3.29
C LEU A 248 -13.69 0.67 -3.82
N ASN A 249 -14.90 1.17 -3.56
CA ASN A 249 -15.29 2.54 -3.88
C ASN A 249 -14.96 2.96 -5.32
N MET A 250 -15.27 2.07 -6.27
CA MET A 250 -15.15 2.41 -7.68
C MET A 250 -16.34 3.31 -8.03
N ASP A 251 -16.07 4.54 -8.45
CA ASP A 251 -17.04 5.36 -9.17
C ASP A 251 -17.32 4.64 -10.50
N TRP A 252 -18.37 3.81 -10.52
CA TRP A 252 -18.81 3.15 -11.73
C TRP A 252 -19.40 4.21 -12.66
N VAL A 253 -18.55 4.78 -13.50
CA VAL A 253 -19.01 5.58 -14.63
C VAL A 253 -19.45 4.61 -15.73
N GLU A 254 -20.64 4.03 -15.57
CA GLU A 254 -21.40 3.53 -16.72
C GLU A 254 -21.94 4.75 -17.45
N LEU A 255 -21.26 5.18 -18.52
CA LEU A 255 -21.96 5.91 -19.56
C LEU A 255 -22.64 4.87 -20.45
N PRO A 256 -23.98 4.82 -20.51
CA PRO A 256 -24.69 3.85 -21.30
C PRO A 256 -24.42 4.12 -22.79
N TYR A 257 -23.91 3.09 -23.48
CA TYR A 257 -24.14 2.95 -24.91
C TYR A 257 -25.47 2.21 -25.09
N ASN A 258 -26.32 2.71 -26.00
CA ASN A 258 -27.40 1.89 -26.51
C ASN A 258 -26.83 0.76 -27.38
N SER A 259 -27.66 -0.21 -27.76
CA SER A 259 -27.29 -1.33 -28.65
C SER A 259 -26.72 -0.90 -30.02
N ASN A 260 -26.78 0.39 -30.35
CA ASN A 260 -26.35 0.96 -31.63
C ASN A 260 -25.03 1.73 -31.54
N GLY A 261 -24.38 1.81 -30.37
CA GLY A 261 -23.10 2.49 -30.20
C GLY A 261 -23.18 4.02 -30.12
N ASP A 262 -24.37 4.60 -29.98
CA ASP A 262 -24.55 6.05 -29.78
C ASP A 262 -24.58 6.42 -28.29
N LEU A 263 -23.98 7.57 -27.97
CA LEU A 263 -24.07 8.20 -26.66
C LEU A 263 -25.53 8.57 -26.38
N MET A 264 -26.13 7.97 -25.35
CA MET A 264 -27.40 8.48 -24.80
C MET A 264 -27.23 9.97 -24.48
N GLY A 265 -28.20 10.77 -24.93
CA GLY A 265 -28.12 12.23 -24.97
C GLY A 265 -27.66 12.90 -23.68
N LYS A 266 -27.01 14.05 -23.86
CA LYS A 266 -26.46 14.97 -22.85
C LYS A 266 -27.52 15.51 -21.86
N GLN A 267 -28.08 14.67 -21.00
CA GLN A 267 -28.80 15.13 -19.81
C GLN A 267 -28.06 14.67 -18.56
N PHE A 268 -27.30 15.60 -18.00
CA PHE A 268 -26.66 15.45 -16.70
C PHE A 268 -27.76 15.34 -15.63
N LEU A 269 -27.94 14.15 -15.07
CA LEU A 269 -28.76 13.94 -13.88
C LEU A 269 -28.09 14.64 -12.70
N LYS A 270 -28.86 15.44 -11.95
CA LYS A 270 -28.35 16.12 -10.76
C LYS A 270 -28.12 15.09 -9.64
N PRO A 271 -27.13 15.29 -8.74
CA PRO A 271 -26.91 14.40 -7.59
C PRO A 271 -28.15 14.17 -6.71
N SER A 272 -29.06 15.14 -6.63
CA SER A 272 -30.34 15.02 -5.94
C SER A 272 -31.25 13.92 -6.52
N ASP A 273 -31.14 13.63 -7.81
CA ASP A 273 -31.96 12.64 -8.51
C ASP A 273 -31.38 11.21 -8.36
N LEU A 274 -30.05 11.12 -8.18
CA LEU A 274 -29.35 9.88 -7.84
C LEU A 274 -29.60 9.48 -6.37
N ALA A 275 -29.56 10.44 -5.43
CA ALA A 275 -29.86 10.19 -4.02
C ALA A 275 -31.34 9.81 -3.79
N ALA A 276 -32.27 10.42 -4.54
CA ALA A 276 -33.69 10.08 -4.48
C ALA A 276 -34.01 8.68 -5.04
N ARG A 277 -33.17 8.15 -5.95
CA ARG A 277 -33.26 6.77 -6.46
C ARG A 277 -32.51 5.75 -5.60
N ALA A 278 -31.42 6.13 -4.95
CA ALA A 278 -30.64 5.27 -4.06
C ALA A 278 -31.43 4.78 -2.82
N GLY A 279 -32.49 5.50 -2.43
CA GLY A 279 -33.34 5.13 -1.30
C GLY A 279 -34.29 3.95 -1.51
N ARG A 280 -34.29 3.26 -2.67
CA ARG A 280 -35.23 2.14 -2.90
C ARG A 280 -34.65 0.80 -3.30
N GLU A 281 -33.42 0.68 -3.78
CA GLU A 281 -32.79 -0.63 -3.98
C GLU A 281 -31.27 -0.51 -3.77
N GLN A 282 -30.82 -0.66 -2.53
CA GLN A 282 -29.44 -1.07 -2.26
C GLN A 282 -29.30 -2.56 -2.57
N PHE A 283 -29.41 -2.90 -3.86
CA PHE A 283 -29.11 -4.21 -4.38
C PHE A 283 -28.30 -4.01 -5.66
N PHE A 284 -27.04 -4.43 -5.63
CA PHE A 284 -26.27 -4.59 -6.85
C PHE A 284 -27.04 -5.54 -7.77
N PRO A 285 -27.36 -5.16 -9.02
CA PRO A 285 -28.15 -6.00 -9.91
C PRO A 285 -27.43 -7.34 -10.09
N ALA A 286 -28.14 -8.47 -9.94
CA ALA A 286 -27.56 -9.81 -10.06
C ALA A 286 -26.73 -9.99 -11.36
N ASP A 287 -27.16 -9.33 -12.43
CA ASP A 287 -26.49 -9.25 -13.73
C ASP A 287 -25.06 -8.72 -13.64
N ARG A 288 -24.77 -7.81 -12.70
CA ARG A 288 -23.43 -7.24 -12.51
C ARG A 288 -22.45 -8.30 -12.01
N ASN A 289 -22.84 -9.06 -10.99
CA ASN A 289 -21.99 -10.10 -10.42
C ASN A 289 -21.76 -11.20 -11.45
N GLN A 290 -22.79 -11.56 -12.22
CA GLN A 290 -22.67 -12.50 -13.33
C GLN A 290 -21.67 -12.04 -14.39
N ARG A 291 -21.78 -10.78 -14.86
CA ARG A 291 -20.82 -10.21 -15.81
C ARG A 291 -19.40 -10.19 -15.25
N LEU A 292 -19.21 -9.86 -13.97
CA LEU A 292 -17.89 -9.92 -13.34
C LEU A 292 -17.34 -11.35 -13.29
N ARG A 293 -18.18 -12.37 -13.07
CA ARG A 293 -17.77 -13.78 -13.17
C ARG A 293 -17.29 -14.13 -14.59
N GLU A 294 -18.02 -13.68 -15.61
CA GLU A 294 -17.70 -13.93 -17.01
C GLU A 294 -16.39 -13.23 -17.44
N LEU A 295 -16.13 -12.02 -16.91
CA LEU A 295 -14.94 -11.25 -17.25
C LEU A 295 -13.67 -11.73 -16.51
N LEU A 296 -13.81 -12.42 -15.38
CA LEU A 296 -12.70 -12.79 -14.49
C LEU A 296 -12.75 -14.28 -14.08
N PRO A 297 -12.63 -15.23 -15.03
CA PRO A 297 -12.85 -16.66 -14.77
C PRO A 297 -11.81 -17.32 -13.83
N GLY A 298 -10.72 -16.63 -13.48
CA GLY A 298 -9.67 -17.14 -12.59
C GLY A 298 -9.71 -16.61 -11.15
N VAL A 299 -10.48 -15.56 -10.88
CA VAL A 299 -10.52 -14.94 -9.55
C VAL A 299 -11.39 -15.79 -8.63
N ALA A 300 -10.86 -16.21 -7.48
CA ALA A 300 -11.59 -17.08 -6.55
C ALA A 300 -12.64 -16.28 -5.76
N THR A 301 -12.23 -15.12 -5.23
CA THR A 301 -13.08 -14.28 -4.39
C THR A 301 -13.03 -12.84 -4.85
N LEU A 302 -14.21 -12.26 -5.07
CA LEU A 302 -14.38 -10.82 -5.26
C LEU A 302 -14.86 -10.22 -3.94
N HIS A 303 -14.05 -9.33 -3.38
CA HIS A 303 -14.46 -8.53 -2.22
C HIS A 303 -14.92 -7.17 -2.71
N GLN A 304 -16.20 -6.89 -2.53
CA GLN A 304 -16.78 -5.59 -2.82
C GLN A 304 -17.15 -4.91 -1.51
N TYR A 305 -16.77 -3.64 -1.37
CA TYR A 305 -17.16 -2.85 -0.22
C TYR A 305 -17.78 -1.53 -0.66
N VAL A 306 -18.81 -1.15 0.08
CA VAL A 306 -19.50 0.14 -0.02
C VAL A 306 -19.03 0.98 1.16
N VAL A 307 -18.49 2.16 0.87
CA VAL A 307 -18.11 3.13 1.89
C VAL A 307 -19.36 3.96 2.21
N ASP A 308 -19.57 4.28 3.49
CA ASP A 308 -20.68 5.03 4.12
C ASP A 308 -21.77 4.23 4.85
N ASP A 309 -21.75 2.88 4.84
CA ASP A 309 -22.37 2.01 5.85
C ASP A 309 -21.92 0.56 5.58
N TYR A 310 -21.08 -0.01 6.45
CA TYR A 310 -20.29 -1.22 6.19
C TYR A 310 -21.12 -2.47 5.82
N VAL A 311 -21.27 -2.71 4.52
CA VAL A 311 -21.59 -4.03 3.97
C VAL A 311 -20.38 -4.55 3.23
N ILE A 312 -19.68 -5.50 3.83
CA ILE A 312 -18.65 -6.30 3.17
C ILE A 312 -19.38 -7.47 2.51
N GLN A 313 -19.42 -7.49 1.18
CA GLN A 313 -19.90 -8.66 0.47
C GLN A 313 -18.71 -9.37 -0.17
N SER A 314 -18.38 -10.53 0.40
CA SER A 314 -17.46 -11.48 -0.21
C SER A 314 -18.25 -12.35 -1.16
N ILE A 315 -18.02 -12.20 -2.46
CA ILE A 315 -18.71 -12.97 -3.50
C ILE A 315 -17.73 -14.03 -4.00
N PRO A 316 -17.93 -15.32 -3.67
CA PRO A 316 -17.18 -16.37 -4.34
C PRO A 316 -17.54 -16.34 -5.83
N LEU A 317 -16.51 -16.24 -6.65
CA LEU A 317 -16.61 -16.24 -8.12
C LEU A 317 -16.36 -17.63 -8.70
N ALA A 318 -15.65 -18.50 -7.97
CA ALA A 318 -15.46 -19.89 -8.37
C ALA A 318 -16.82 -20.60 -8.53
N PRO A 319 -16.99 -21.42 -9.59
CA PRO A 319 -18.20 -22.23 -9.73
C PRO A 319 -18.32 -23.14 -8.51
N SER A 320 -19.47 -23.11 -7.84
CA SER A 320 -19.84 -24.11 -6.83
C SER A 320 -19.78 -25.47 -7.52
N ARG A 321 -18.77 -26.27 -7.19
CA ARG A 321 -18.66 -27.66 -7.64
C ARG A 321 -19.85 -28.47 -7.16
#